data_AF-A0A5E5BYF5-F1
#
_entry.id   AF-A0A5E5BYF5-F1
#
_cell.length_a   1.000
_cell.length_b   1.000
_cell.length_c   1.000
_cell.angle_alpha   90.00
_cell.angle_beta   90.00
_cell.angle_gamma   90.00
#
_symmetry.space_group_name_H-M   'P 1'
#
loop_
_entity.id
_entity.type
_entity.pdbx_description
1 polymer ?
#
loop_
_entity_poly.entity_id
_entity_poly.type
_entity_poly.pdbx_seq_one_letter_code
_entity_poly.pdbx_strand_id
1 'polypeptide(L)'
;MKHHPTRHRAPERHALSALPRPAASQHVVLAPASDPYARIAVEAYAQACAHEQPWLAEALQRQYQLAGGTPSSAAALWRAFHEAQRQAREGESYDEAAWTHVALHLCGVLGAMNL
;
A
#
# COMPACT_ATOMS: atom_id res chain seq x y z
N MET A 1 13.81 70.41 -25.44
CA MET A 1 13.53 69.90 -26.80
C MET A 1 14.48 68.75 -27.11
N LYS A 2 14.00 67.49 -27.13
CA LYS A 2 14.05 66.50 -28.24
C LYS A 2 13.14 65.34 -27.80
N HIS A 3 12.00 65.18 -28.48
CA HIS A 3 11.09 64.05 -28.30
C HIS A 3 11.34 63.00 -29.39
N HIS A 4 10.87 61.78 -29.11
CA HIS A 4 10.45 60.69 -30.03
C HIS A 4 11.41 59.46 -30.12
N PRO A 5 10.90 58.25 -30.47
CA PRO A 5 10.18 57.35 -29.56
C PRO A 5 10.50 55.84 -29.85
N THR A 6 9.77 54.93 -29.19
CA THR A 6 9.31 53.61 -29.70
C THR A 6 10.31 52.64 -30.34
N ARG A 7 10.52 51.44 -29.76
CA ARG A 7 9.74 50.20 -30.03
C ARG A 7 10.42 48.98 -29.39
N HIS A 8 9.59 48.12 -28.80
CA HIS A 8 9.70 46.67 -28.61
C HIS A 8 11.06 46.00 -28.83
N ARG A 9 11.48 45.15 -27.88
CA ARG A 9 11.45 43.67 -28.06
C ARG A 9 11.84 42.98 -26.75
N ALA A 10 10.88 42.38 -26.06
CA ALA A 10 11.16 41.17 -25.30
C ALA A 10 11.58 40.08 -26.30
N PRO A 11 12.56 39.26 -25.93
CA PRO A 11 12.15 37.89 -25.73
C PRO A 11 12.62 37.37 -24.37
N GLU A 12 11.67 36.79 -23.67
CA GLU A 12 11.89 35.71 -22.73
C GLU A 12 13.04 34.82 -23.19
N ARG A 13 14.08 34.75 -22.38
CA ARG A 13 14.96 33.59 -22.36
C ARG A 13 14.97 33.07 -20.94
N HIS A 14 14.03 32.15 -20.74
CA HIS A 14 14.15 31.04 -19.81
C HIS A 14 15.56 30.43 -19.93
N ALA A 15 16.51 30.97 -19.17
CA ALA A 15 17.79 30.33 -18.94
C ALA A 15 17.60 29.43 -17.71
N LEU A 16 16.94 28.31 -17.98
CA LEU A 16 17.13 27.01 -17.33
C LEU A 16 17.52 27.11 -15.85
N SER A 17 16.50 27.10 -14.98
CA SER A 17 16.63 26.51 -13.66
C SER A 17 17.44 25.24 -13.84
N ALA A 18 18.67 25.22 -13.32
CA ALA A 18 19.47 24.01 -13.26
C ALA A 18 18.59 22.99 -12.55
N LEU A 19 18.00 22.09 -13.32
CA LEU A 19 17.24 20.97 -12.79
C LEU A 19 18.19 20.32 -11.79
N PRO A 20 17.82 20.21 -10.50
CA PRO A 20 18.65 19.51 -9.55
C PRO A 20 18.97 18.16 -10.18
N ARG A 21 20.26 17.97 -10.50
CA ARG A 21 20.79 16.70 -11.00
C ARG A 21 20.17 15.63 -10.11
N PRO A 22 19.48 14.61 -10.66
CA PRO A 22 18.82 13.61 -9.82
C PRO A 22 19.90 13.10 -8.87
N ALA A 23 19.75 13.45 -7.59
CA ALA A 23 20.66 13.02 -6.56
C ALA A 23 20.66 11.50 -6.72
N ALA A 24 21.84 10.92 -6.97
CA ALA A 24 22.01 9.49 -7.17
C ALA A 24 21.11 8.79 -6.15
N SER A 25 20.11 8.04 -6.62
CA SER A 25 18.99 7.54 -5.81
C SER A 25 19.52 6.99 -4.50
N GLN A 26 19.51 7.82 -3.45
CA GLN A 26 20.00 7.40 -2.16
C GLN A 26 18.95 6.44 -1.64
N HIS A 27 19.35 5.18 -1.49
CA HIS A 27 18.49 4.14 -0.97
C HIS A 27 18.25 4.43 0.51
N VAL A 28 17.22 5.20 0.79
CA VAL A 28 16.82 5.54 2.17
C VAL A 28 16.17 4.31 2.77
N VAL A 29 16.89 3.67 3.69
CA VAL A 29 16.33 2.57 4.48
C VAL A 29 15.54 3.18 5.64
N LEU A 30 14.22 2.98 5.61
CA LEU A 30 13.38 3.33 6.76
C LEU A 30 13.60 2.30 7.88
N ALA A 31 13.78 2.78 9.10
CA ALA A 31 13.93 1.94 10.29
C ALA A 31 12.83 2.22 11.33
N PRO A 32 11.56 1.85 11.08
CA PRO A 32 10.43 2.12 11.98
C PRO A 32 10.55 1.54 13.40
N ALA A 33 11.44 0.57 13.59
CA ALA A 33 11.73 -0.01 14.90
C ALA A 33 12.60 0.89 15.78
N SER A 34 13.43 1.76 15.17
CA SER A 34 14.40 2.60 15.87
C SER A 34 14.23 4.09 15.59
N ASP A 35 13.41 4.47 14.62
CA ASP A 35 13.10 5.85 14.25
C ASP A 35 11.56 6.10 14.31
N PRO A 36 11.09 6.96 15.23
CA PRO A 36 9.68 7.28 15.36
C PRO A 36 9.10 8.05 14.16
N TYR A 37 9.91 8.85 13.46
CA TYR A 37 9.45 9.57 12.27
C TYR A 37 9.30 8.63 11.07
N ALA A 38 10.22 7.66 10.93
CA ALA A 38 10.08 6.59 9.95
C ALA A 38 8.81 5.77 10.22
N ARG A 39 8.50 5.48 11.49
CA ARG A 39 7.28 4.78 11.88
C ARG A 39 6.02 5.54 11.49
N ILE A 40 5.91 6.82 11.85
CA ILE A 40 4.76 7.65 11.51
C ILE A 40 4.58 7.76 10.00
N ALA A 41 5.67 7.89 9.23
CA ALA A 41 5.60 7.95 7.78
C ALA A 41 5.02 6.66 7.17
N VAL A 42 5.43 5.50 7.68
CA VAL A 42 4.92 4.21 7.23
C VAL A 42 3.47 4.00 7.65
N GLU A 43 3.08 4.37 8.88
CA GLU A 43 1.69 4.30 9.36
C GLU A 43 0.76 5.19 8.52
N ALA A 44 1.18 6.44 8.25
CA ALA A 44 0.42 7.37 7.41
C ALA A 44 0.29 6.87 5.97
N TYR A 45 1.36 6.29 5.41
CA TYR A 45 1.33 5.71 4.08
C TYR A 45 0.42 4.48 4.02
N ALA A 46 0.50 3.57 5.01
CA ALA A 46 -0.39 2.43 5.11
C ALA A 46 -1.86 2.87 5.21
N GLN A 47 -2.16 3.92 5.99
CA GLN A 47 -3.51 4.47 6.09
C GLN A 47 -3.99 5.09 4.77
N ALA A 48 -3.13 5.80 4.05
CA ALA A 48 -3.47 6.37 2.75
C ALA A 48 -3.75 5.28 1.71
N CYS A 49 -2.99 4.19 1.74
CA CYS A 49 -3.18 3.05 0.84
C CYS A 49 -4.37 2.16 1.22
N ALA A 50 -4.92 2.26 2.43
CA ALA A 50 -5.93 1.32 2.91
C ALA A 50 -7.21 1.27 2.06
N HIS A 51 -7.55 2.37 1.37
CA HIS A 51 -8.74 2.43 0.52
C HIS A 51 -8.51 1.89 -0.90
N GLU A 52 -7.41 2.30 -1.54
CA GLU A 52 -7.12 1.93 -2.94
C GLU A 52 -6.33 0.62 -3.06
N GLN A 53 -5.49 0.32 -2.06
CA GLN A 53 -4.54 -0.80 -2.04
C GLN A 53 -4.47 -1.43 -0.64
N PRO A 54 -5.56 -2.07 -0.18
CA PRO A 54 -5.64 -2.64 1.17
C PRO A 54 -4.55 -3.70 1.44
N TRP A 55 -4.10 -4.42 0.41
CA TRP A 55 -3.01 -5.41 0.52
C TRP A 55 -1.65 -4.76 0.87
N LEU A 56 -1.37 -3.55 0.37
CA LEU A 56 -0.13 -2.82 0.62
C LEU A 56 -0.12 -2.26 2.04
N ALA A 57 -1.25 -1.69 2.47
CA ALA A 57 -1.44 -1.21 3.83
C ALA A 57 -1.14 -2.31 4.86
N GLU A 58 -1.64 -3.52 4.63
CA GLU A 58 -1.37 -4.67 5.48
C GLU A 58 0.06 -5.18 5.42
N ALA A 59 0.66 -5.23 4.23
CA ALA A 59 2.05 -5.68 4.08
C ALA A 59 2.98 -4.78 4.92
N LEU A 60 2.74 -3.47 4.89
CA LEU A 60 3.44 -2.50 5.72
C LEU A 60 3.16 -2.70 7.21
N GLN A 61 1.89 -2.89 7.58
CA GLN A 61 1.51 -3.14 8.98
C GLN A 61 2.14 -4.42 9.53
N ARG A 62 2.20 -5.50 8.75
CA ARG A 62 2.86 -6.76 9.14
C ARG A 62 4.37 -6.63 9.19
N GLN A 63 4.99 -6.05 8.16
CA GLN A 63 6.45 -5.90 8.05
C GLN A 63 7.01 -5.06 9.21
N TYR A 64 6.26 -4.04 9.64
CA TYR A 64 6.70 -3.11 10.68
C TYR A 64 5.96 -3.26 12.02
N GLN A 65 5.14 -4.31 12.17
CA GLN A 65 4.37 -4.62 13.40
C GLN A 65 3.59 -3.39 13.91
N LEU A 66 2.92 -2.70 12.99
CA LEU A 66 2.16 -1.49 13.27
C LEU A 66 0.80 -1.90 13.87
N ALA A 67 0.40 -1.25 14.96
CA ALA A 67 -0.89 -1.51 15.59
C ALA A 67 -1.99 -0.73 14.86
N GLY A 68 -3.08 -1.40 14.44
CA GLY A 68 -4.34 -0.72 14.12
C GLY A 68 -4.81 -0.71 12.66
N GLY A 69 -4.62 -1.77 11.89
CA GLY A 69 -5.27 -1.92 10.58
C GLY A 69 -6.62 -2.63 10.64
N THR A 70 -7.62 -2.15 9.89
CA THR A 70 -8.76 -2.96 9.48
C THR A 70 -8.22 -4.20 8.75
N PRO A 71 -8.54 -5.42 9.19
CA PRO A 71 -8.04 -6.61 8.52
C PRO A 71 -8.56 -6.64 7.08
N SER A 72 -7.67 -6.93 6.13
CA SER A 72 -7.95 -7.09 4.69
C SER A 72 -9.14 -8.01 4.49
N SER A 73 -9.87 -7.77 3.41
CA SER A 73 -10.91 -8.67 2.93
C SER A 73 -10.40 -10.12 2.89
N ALA A 74 -9.14 -10.36 2.53
CA ALA A 74 -8.52 -11.70 2.56
C ALA A 74 -8.44 -12.31 3.97
N ALA A 75 -7.97 -11.54 4.96
CA ALA A 75 -7.87 -11.97 6.36
C ALA A 75 -9.25 -12.10 7.02
N ALA A 76 -10.23 -11.30 6.60
CA ALA A 76 -11.63 -11.42 7.00
C ALA A 76 -12.27 -12.68 6.40
N LEU A 77 -12.04 -12.95 5.11
CA LEU A 77 -12.52 -14.15 4.42
C LEU A 77 -11.94 -15.43 5.02
N TRP A 78 -10.65 -15.45 5.36
CA TRP A 78 -10.05 -16.60 6.05
C TRP A 78 -10.66 -16.86 7.42
N ARG A 79 -10.90 -15.82 8.21
CA ARG A 79 -11.55 -15.97 9.52
C ARG A 79 -13.00 -16.43 9.38
N ALA A 80 -13.76 -15.89 8.42
CA ALA A 80 -15.11 -16.34 8.15
C ALA A 80 -15.16 -17.81 7.69
N PHE A 81 -14.21 -18.23 6.85
CA PHE A 81 -14.08 -19.61 6.41
C PHE A 81 -13.80 -20.57 7.59
N HIS A 82 -12.84 -20.25 8.45
CA HIS A 82 -12.53 -21.08 9.62
C HIS A 82 -13.69 -21.15 10.62
N GLU A 83 -14.42 -20.05 10.80
CA GLU A 83 -15.62 -20.03 11.63
C GLU A 83 -16.71 -20.94 11.06
N ALA A 84 -16.97 -20.85 9.76
CA ALA A 84 -17.93 -21.71 9.07
C ALA A 84 -17.52 -23.19 9.11
N GLN A 85 -16.23 -23.50 8.93
CA GLN A 85 -15.72 -24.86 9.04
C GLN A 85 -15.91 -25.43 10.45
N ARG A 86 -15.64 -24.63 11.49
CA ARG A 86 -15.84 -25.04 12.88
C ARG A 86 -17.30 -25.39 13.15
N GLN A 87 -18.24 -24.54 12.71
CA GLN A 87 -19.67 -24.78 12.84
C GLN A 87 -20.11 -26.03 12.06
N ALA A 88 -19.58 -26.22 10.85
CA ALA A 88 -19.91 -27.38 10.03
C ALA A 88 -19.43 -28.70 10.66
N ARG A 89 -18.32 -28.69 11.43
CA ARG A 89 -17.83 -29.87 12.17
C ARG A 89 -18.77 -30.33 13.28
N GLU A 90 -19.64 -29.45 13.77
CA GLU A 90 -20.65 -29.78 14.79
C GLU A 90 -21.90 -30.43 14.16
N GLY A 91 -22.03 -30.40 12.83
CA GLY A 91 -23.13 -31.01 12.08
C GLY A 91 -22.83 -32.44 11.63
N GLU A 92 -23.89 -33.22 11.37
CA GLU A 92 -23.78 -34.63 10.97
C GLU A 92 -23.25 -34.85 9.53
N SER A 93 -23.11 -33.78 8.74
CA SER A 93 -22.74 -33.84 7.32
C SER A 93 -21.35 -33.25 7.04
N TYR A 94 -20.44 -33.26 8.02
CA TYR A 94 -19.10 -32.72 7.83
C TYR A 94 -18.26 -33.60 6.89
N ASP A 95 -17.83 -33.03 5.76
CA ASP A 95 -16.90 -33.66 4.82
C ASP A 95 -15.55 -32.91 4.84
N GLU A 96 -14.53 -33.55 5.43
CA GLU A 96 -13.20 -32.97 5.56
C GLU A 96 -12.50 -32.73 4.21
N ALA A 97 -12.73 -33.60 3.22
CA ALA A 97 -12.11 -33.49 1.91
C ALA A 97 -12.70 -32.30 1.14
N ALA A 98 -14.01 -32.08 1.22
CA ALA A 98 -14.67 -30.92 0.64
C ALA A 98 -14.15 -29.61 1.25
N TRP A 99 -14.05 -29.53 2.58
CA TRP A 99 -13.51 -28.34 3.25
C TRP A 99 -12.04 -28.08 2.91
N THR A 100 -11.22 -29.14 2.82
CA THR A 100 -9.81 -29.03 2.41
C THR A 100 -9.69 -28.53 0.97
N HIS A 101 -10.55 -29.01 0.07
CA HIS A 101 -10.59 -28.53 -1.31
C HIS A 101 -10.93 -27.04 -1.41
N VAL A 102 -11.94 -26.59 -0.66
CA VAL A 102 -12.30 -25.16 -0.60
C VAL A 102 -11.16 -24.32 -0.01
N ALA A 103 -10.46 -24.81 1.02
CA ALA A 103 -9.31 -24.11 1.60
C ALA A 103 -8.17 -23.93 0.58
N LEU A 104 -7.86 -24.96 -0.21
CA LEU A 104 -6.84 -24.88 -1.27
C LEU A 104 -7.25 -23.89 -2.37
N HIS A 105 -8.52 -23.89 -2.77
CA HIS A 105 -9.04 -22.93 -3.75
C HIS A 105 -9.00 -21.49 -3.21
N LEU A 106 -9.38 -21.28 -1.94
CA LEU A 106 -9.33 -19.99 -1.27
C LEU A 106 -7.89 -19.48 -1.13
N CYS A 107 -6.93 -20.36 -0.78
CA CYS A 107 -5.49 -20.05 -0.81
C CYS A 107 -5.05 -19.58 -2.21
N GLY A 108 -5.49 -20.27 -3.27
CA GLY A 108 -5.17 -19.89 -4.65
C GLY A 108 -5.72 -18.53 -5.05
N VAL A 109 -7.01 -18.27 -4.76
CA VAL A 109 -7.66 -16.99 -5.08
C VAL A 109 -7.04 -15.84 -4.30
N LEU A 110 -6.84 -16.00 -3.00
CA LEU A 110 -6.25 -14.96 -2.16
C LEU A 110 -4.75 -14.74 -2.46
N GLY A 111 -4.04 -15.79 -2.86
CA GLY A 111 -2.67 -15.69 -3.36
C GLY A 111 -2.59 -14.99 -4.72
N ALA A 112 -3.55 -15.23 -5.61
CA ALA A 112 -3.64 -14.57 -6.92
C ALA A 112 -4.06 -13.10 -6.84
N MET A 113 -4.81 -12.70 -5.81
CA MET A 113 -5.11 -11.29 -5.52
C MET A 113 -3.90 -10.51 -4.96
N ASN A 114 -2.79 -11.20 -4.67
CA ASN A 114 -1.57 -10.66 -4.08
C ASN A 114 -0.38 -10.67 -5.07
N LEU A 115 -0.66 -10.91 -6.36
CA LEU A 115 0.25 -10.83 -7.52
C LEU A 115 -0.22 -9.71 -8.46
#